data_AF-A0A7K2TZG9-F1
#
_entry.id   AF-A0A7K2TZG9-F1
#
_cell.length_a   1.000
_cell.length_b   1.000
_cell.length_c   1.000
_cell.angle_alpha   90.00
_cell.angle_beta   90.00
_cell.angle_gamma   90.00
#
_symmetry.space_group_name_H-M   'P 1'
#
loop_
_entity.id
_entity.type
_entity.pdbx_description
1 polymer ?
#
loop_
_entity_poly.entity_id
_entity_poly.type
_entity_poly.pdbx_seq_one_letter_code
_entity_poly.pdbx_strand_id
1 'polypeptide(L)'
;MGLLGRFFGPGGKNAFNDLVLYRDEFSMVRDLYQHGFELACKCLWPLVAAQNTVKRGSPDDFGAAHPDRVPQNKRPRNLDKFDKLPNAFKIAYVAQVPGWEPFESLLNNRRRNTIGHATAHHDLQTGRVVSDESPSGMTYLEFLGEVLGVFEALSTLAQVLRASRVASSPDFGPFE
;
A
#
# COMPACT_ATOMS: atom_id res chain seq x y z
N MET A 1 -1.32 -11.86 -10.62
CA MET A 1 -2.65 -12.52 -10.67
C MET A 1 -3.71 -11.73 -9.90
N GLY A 2 -3.38 -11.03 -8.80
CA GLY A 2 -3.67 -9.60 -8.64
C GLY A 2 -5.02 -9.02 -9.06
N LEU A 3 -5.06 -8.63 -10.34
CA LEU A 3 -6.14 -7.92 -10.99
C LEU A 3 -7.22 -8.84 -11.59
N LEU A 4 -6.99 -10.15 -11.71
CA LEU A 4 -7.96 -11.05 -12.37
C LEU A 4 -9.33 -11.01 -11.68
N GLY A 5 -9.38 -10.97 -10.35
CA GLY A 5 -10.62 -10.81 -9.58
C GLY A 5 -11.38 -9.50 -9.88
N ARG A 6 -10.70 -8.44 -10.36
CA ARG A 6 -11.32 -7.19 -10.81
C ARG A 6 -11.85 -7.27 -12.25
N PHE A 7 -11.31 -8.19 -13.07
CA PHE A 7 -11.76 -8.44 -14.45
C PHE A 7 -12.84 -9.52 -14.55
N PHE A 8 -13.05 -10.32 -13.51
CA PHE A 8 -14.17 -11.26 -13.47
C PHE A 8 -15.48 -10.55 -13.12
N GLY A 9 -16.49 -10.72 -13.98
CA GLY A 9 -17.86 -10.32 -13.68
C GLY A 9 -18.45 -11.11 -12.49
N PRO A 10 -19.65 -10.75 -12.00
CA PRO A 10 -20.25 -11.33 -10.79
C PRO A 10 -20.32 -12.87 -10.79
N GLY A 11 -20.50 -13.51 -11.95
CA GLY A 11 -20.52 -14.97 -12.07
C GLY A 11 -19.15 -15.66 -12.07
N GLY A 12 -18.06 -14.95 -12.34
CA GLY A 12 -16.70 -15.51 -12.40
C GLY A 12 -15.99 -15.54 -11.04
N LYS A 13 -16.44 -14.72 -10.07
CA LYS A 13 -15.83 -14.67 -8.73
C LYS A 13 -15.96 -15.96 -7.94
N ASN A 14 -17.10 -16.65 -8.04
CA ASN A 14 -17.28 -17.92 -7.33
C ASN A 14 -16.32 -18.98 -7.88
N ALA A 15 -16.26 -19.13 -9.21
CA ALA A 15 -15.31 -20.04 -9.85
C ALA A 15 -13.85 -19.70 -9.52
N PHE A 16 -13.49 -18.41 -9.38
CA PHE A 16 -12.16 -18.00 -8.97
C PHE A 16 -11.82 -18.39 -7.53
N ASN A 17 -12.79 -18.31 -6.60
CA ASN A 17 -12.59 -18.72 -5.21
C ASN A 17 -12.41 -20.24 -5.06
N ASP A 18 -12.91 -21.01 -6.03
CA ASP A 18 -12.77 -22.47 -6.08
C ASP A 18 -11.46 -22.92 -6.75
N LEU A 19 -10.70 -22.00 -7.37
CA LEU A 19 -9.41 -22.31 -7.97
C LEU A 19 -8.34 -22.52 -6.90
N VAL A 20 -7.73 -23.69 -6.91
CA VAL A 20 -6.62 -24.03 -6.04
C VAL A 20 -5.32 -24.05 -6.83
N LEU A 21 -4.33 -23.29 -6.37
CA LEU A 21 -2.98 -23.32 -6.92
C LEU A 21 -2.05 -24.07 -5.97
N TYR A 22 -1.70 -25.31 -6.29
CA TYR A 22 -0.77 -26.11 -5.51
C TYR A 22 0.69 -25.75 -5.84
N ARG A 23 1.18 -24.63 -5.29
CA ARG A 23 2.58 -24.20 -5.40
C ARG A 23 3.19 -23.87 -4.05
N ASP A 24 4.48 -24.19 -3.91
CA ASP A 24 5.25 -24.01 -2.67
C ASP A 24 6.16 -22.75 -2.70
N GLU A 25 5.77 -21.72 -3.46
CA GLU A 25 6.53 -20.47 -3.57
C GLU A 25 6.10 -19.43 -2.52
N PHE A 26 5.28 -19.85 -1.54
CA PHE A 26 4.64 -18.95 -0.59
C PHE A 26 5.64 -18.07 0.17
N SER A 27 6.71 -18.65 0.71
CA SER A 27 7.72 -17.93 1.49
C SER A 27 8.36 -16.80 0.67
N MET A 28 8.79 -17.10 -0.55
CA MET A 28 9.40 -16.12 -1.47
C MET A 28 8.42 -15.00 -1.82
N VAL A 29 7.17 -15.35 -2.15
CA VAL A 29 6.14 -14.36 -2.52
C VAL A 29 5.72 -13.53 -1.30
N ARG A 30 5.69 -14.12 -0.10
CA ARG A 30 5.40 -13.43 1.16
C ARG A 30 6.46 -12.39 1.45
N ASP A 31 7.73 -12.75 1.32
CA ASP A 31 8.84 -11.84 1.56
C ASP A 31 8.82 -10.68 0.55
N LEU A 32 8.47 -10.96 -0.71
CA LEU A 32 8.27 -9.94 -1.75
C LEU A 32 7.13 -8.97 -1.38
N TYR A 33 6.00 -9.51 -0.91
CA TYR A 33 4.86 -8.71 -0.45
C TYR A 33 5.23 -7.83 0.75
N GLN A 34 5.91 -8.38 1.76
CA GLN A 34 6.33 -7.63 2.94
C GLN A 34 7.31 -6.52 2.58
N HIS A 35 8.38 -6.83 1.83
CA HIS A 35 9.37 -5.85 1.43
C HIS A 35 8.77 -4.78 0.51
N GLY A 36 7.92 -5.18 -0.44
CA GLY A 36 7.24 -4.25 -1.33
C GLY A 36 6.31 -3.30 -0.55
N PHE A 37 5.57 -3.82 0.44
CA PHE A 37 4.70 -3.02 1.29
C PHE A 37 5.49 -1.97 2.09
N GLU A 38 6.59 -2.39 2.73
CA GLU A 38 7.44 -1.48 3.50
C GLU A 38 8.06 -0.40 2.61
N LEU A 39 8.53 -0.78 1.42
CA LEU A 39 9.10 0.16 0.47
C LEU A 39 8.04 1.16 -0.02
N ALA A 40 6.84 0.70 -0.35
CA ALA A 40 5.75 1.57 -0.75
C ALA A 40 5.40 2.58 0.36
N CYS A 41 5.31 2.12 1.61
CA CYS A 41 5.03 2.99 2.76
C CYS A 41 6.12 4.04 3.01
N LYS A 42 7.39 3.72 2.77
CA LYS A 42 8.51 4.69 2.83
C LYS A 42 8.42 5.77 1.75
N CYS A 43 7.80 5.46 0.62
CA CYS A 43 7.69 6.36 -0.51
C CYS A 43 6.39 7.21 -0.52
N LEU A 44 5.56 7.17 0.53
CA LEU A 44 4.27 7.89 0.58
C LEU A 44 4.38 9.41 0.77
N TRP A 45 5.48 9.90 1.34
CA TRP A 45 5.64 11.31 1.71
C TRP A 45 5.46 12.33 0.56
N PRO A 46 5.82 12.06 -0.71
CA PRO A 46 5.65 13.04 -1.79
C PRO A 46 4.18 13.38 -2.05
N LEU A 47 3.27 12.43 -1.84
CA LEU A 47 1.82 12.63 -2.03
C LEU A 47 1.28 13.67 -1.06
N VAL A 48 1.69 13.55 0.21
CA VAL A 48 1.31 14.48 1.28
C VAL A 48 2.00 15.82 1.11
N ALA A 49 3.29 15.82 0.77
CA ALA A 49 4.06 17.03 0.49
C ALA A 49 3.41 17.87 -0.61
N ALA A 50 3.05 17.24 -1.73
CA ALA A 50 2.38 17.92 -2.85
C ALA A 50 1.05 18.53 -2.40
N GLN A 51 0.23 17.80 -1.65
CA GLN A 51 -1.01 18.35 -1.10
C GLN A 51 -0.78 19.55 -0.18
N ASN A 52 0.18 19.43 0.74
CA ASN A 52 0.48 20.48 1.70
C ASN A 52 0.94 21.75 0.97
N THR A 53 1.82 21.62 -0.03
CA THR A 53 2.25 22.73 -0.87
C THR A 53 1.08 23.37 -1.62
N VAL A 54 0.22 22.58 -2.26
CA VAL A 54 -0.93 23.13 -3.01
C VAL A 54 -1.93 23.84 -2.09
N LYS A 55 -2.23 23.28 -0.93
CA LYS A 55 -3.25 23.84 -0.01
C LYS A 55 -2.73 24.97 0.86
N ARG A 56 -1.43 25.01 1.18
CA ARG A 56 -0.87 25.84 2.26
C ARG A 56 0.46 26.52 1.91
N GLY A 57 0.98 26.31 0.71
CA GLY A 57 2.22 26.93 0.23
C GLY A 57 3.51 26.35 0.82
N SER A 58 3.43 25.32 1.68
CA SER A 58 4.59 24.66 2.26
C SER A 58 4.39 23.14 2.35
N PRO A 59 5.38 22.32 1.95
CA PRO A 59 5.29 20.86 2.03
C PRO A 59 5.24 20.35 3.48
N ASP A 60 5.79 21.12 4.43
CA ASP A 60 5.81 20.79 5.86
C ASP A 60 4.57 21.23 6.63
N ASP A 61 3.69 22.02 6.03
CA ASP A 61 2.48 22.47 6.70
C ASP A 61 1.34 21.44 6.58
N PHE A 62 1.13 20.68 7.66
CA PHE A 62 0.02 19.73 7.78
C PHE A 62 -1.33 20.39 8.08
N GLY A 63 -1.34 21.66 8.49
CA GLY A 63 -2.55 22.41 8.86
C GLY A 63 -3.43 21.67 9.85
N ALA A 64 -4.72 22.01 9.89
CA ALA A 64 -5.71 21.41 10.79
C ALA A 64 -6.22 20.02 10.35
N ALA A 65 -6.02 19.64 9.09
CA ALA A 65 -6.52 18.38 8.54
C ALA A 65 -5.80 17.18 9.19
N HIS A 66 -6.57 16.25 9.75
CA HIS A 66 -6.08 15.12 10.51
C HIS A 66 -7.02 13.92 10.30
N PRO A 67 -6.53 12.71 10.00
CA PRO A 67 -7.39 11.54 9.90
C PRO A 67 -7.91 11.09 11.26
N ASP A 68 -9.20 10.80 11.36
CA ASP A 68 -9.87 10.41 12.63
C ASP A 68 -9.24 9.20 13.31
N ARG A 69 -8.69 8.28 12.51
CA ARG A 69 -8.02 7.05 12.98
C ARG A 69 -6.61 7.26 13.52
N VAL A 70 -6.04 8.45 13.36
CA VAL A 70 -4.71 8.78 13.89
C VAL A 70 -4.90 9.47 15.24
N PRO A 71 -4.24 9.02 16.31
CA PRO A 71 -4.28 9.73 17.58
C PRO A 71 -3.77 11.17 17.47
N GLN A 72 -4.41 12.11 18.16
CA GLN A 72 -4.02 13.55 18.17
C GLN A 72 -2.54 13.77 18.51
N ASN A 73 -1.99 13.02 19.47
CA ASN A 73 -0.59 13.11 19.86
C ASN A 73 0.40 12.57 18.80
N LYS A 74 -0.10 11.91 17.75
CA LYS A 74 0.65 11.42 16.60
C LYS A 74 0.49 12.31 15.36
N ARG A 75 -0.16 13.47 15.48
CA ARG A 75 -0.24 14.44 14.38
C ARG A 75 1.17 14.96 14.04
N PRO A 76 1.66 14.77 12.81
CA PRO A 76 2.96 15.25 12.39
C PRO A 76 2.93 16.78 12.23
N ARG A 77 4.07 17.41 12.49
CA ARG A 77 4.27 18.86 12.36
C ARG A 77 5.06 19.25 11.11
N ASN A 78 5.65 18.27 10.44
CA ASN A 78 6.47 18.39 9.23
C ASN A 78 6.62 17.00 8.58
N LEU A 79 7.22 16.95 7.40
CA LEU A 79 7.41 15.70 6.64
C LEU A 79 8.32 14.72 7.37
N ASP A 80 9.35 15.19 8.07
CA ASP A 80 10.24 14.33 8.86
C ASP A 80 9.49 13.56 9.97
N LYS A 81 8.55 14.22 10.64
CA LYS A 81 7.71 13.57 11.66
C LYS A 81 6.68 12.66 11.02
N PHE A 82 6.15 13.01 9.86
CA PHE A 82 5.28 12.15 9.09
C PHE A 82 5.99 10.85 8.67
N ASP A 83 7.23 10.92 8.19
CA ASP A 83 7.96 9.75 7.74
C ASP A 83 8.36 8.80 8.89
N LYS A 84 8.31 9.28 10.14
CA LYS A 84 8.51 8.46 11.35
C LYS A 84 7.22 7.84 11.88
N LEU A 85 6.07 8.11 11.27
CA LEU A 85 4.80 7.51 11.70
C LEU A 85 4.76 6.02 11.36
N PRO A 86 4.06 5.21 12.17
CA PRO A 86 3.67 3.86 11.76
C PRO A 86 2.97 3.86 10.39
N ASN A 87 3.21 2.83 9.59
CA ASN A 87 2.70 2.71 8.22
C ASN A 87 1.19 2.93 8.13
N ALA A 88 0.41 2.33 9.04
CA ALA A 88 -1.04 2.52 9.11
C ALA A 88 -1.46 4.00 9.18
N PHE A 89 -0.70 4.84 9.90
CA PHE A 89 -0.98 6.28 10.00
C PHE A 89 -0.48 7.05 8.77
N LYS A 90 0.64 6.65 8.16
CA LYS A 90 1.07 7.24 6.87
C LYS A 90 -0.01 7.06 5.81
N ILE A 91 -0.53 5.83 5.68
CA ILE A 91 -1.61 5.46 4.76
C ILE A 91 -2.87 6.29 5.08
N ALA A 92 -3.17 6.52 6.35
CA ALA A 92 -4.31 7.34 6.77
C ALA A 92 -4.27 8.77 6.22
N TYR A 93 -3.10 9.39 6.25
CA TYR A 93 -2.89 10.73 5.71
C TYR A 93 -2.93 10.74 4.17
N VAL A 94 -2.35 9.74 3.52
CA VAL A 94 -2.40 9.62 2.05
C VAL A 94 -3.84 9.47 1.55
N ALA A 95 -4.68 8.70 2.25
CA ALA A 95 -6.08 8.52 1.90
C ALA A 95 -6.90 9.83 1.97
N GLN A 96 -6.40 10.89 2.62
CA GLN A 96 -7.03 12.21 2.61
C GLN A 96 -6.62 13.06 1.39
N VAL A 97 -5.66 12.61 0.59
CA VAL A 97 -5.23 13.32 -0.61
C VAL A 97 -6.15 12.91 -1.77
N PRO A 98 -6.86 13.87 -2.40
CA PRO A 98 -7.76 13.58 -3.51
C PRO A 98 -7.07 12.77 -4.61
N GLY A 99 -7.71 11.67 -5.03
CA GLY A 99 -7.22 10.76 -6.06
C GLY A 99 -6.26 9.66 -5.57
N TRP A 100 -5.87 9.69 -4.29
CA TRP A 100 -4.97 8.69 -3.67
C TRP A 100 -5.67 7.82 -2.62
N GLU A 101 -6.99 7.92 -2.49
CA GLU A 101 -7.82 7.07 -1.63
C GLU A 101 -7.58 5.56 -1.84
N PRO A 102 -7.36 5.05 -3.07
CA PRO A 102 -7.11 3.63 -3.30
C PRO A 102 -5.88 3.07 -2.58
N PHE A 103 -4.90 3.89 -2.17
CA PHE A 103 -3.73 3.45 -1.41
C PHE A 103 -4.09 2.78 -0.09
N GLU A 104 -5.23 3.14 0.51
CA GLU A 104 -5.74 2.46 1.71
C GLU A 104 -6.06 0.98 1.46
N SER A 105 -6.61 0.68 0.28
CA SER A 105 -6.92 -0.69 -0.11
C SER A 105 -5.68 -1.46 -0.57
N LEU A 106 -4.78 -0.80 -1.30
CA LEU A 106 -3.56 -1.40 -1.84
C LEU A 106 -2.52 -1.69 -0.75
N LEU A 107 -2.43 -0.83 0.26
CA LEU A 107 -1.49 -0.95 1.38
C LEU A 107 -2.24 -1.23 2.69
N ASN A 108 -2.95 -2.35 2.74
CA ASN A 108 -3.67 -2.74 3.96
C ASN A 108 -2.74 -3.29 5.05
N ASN A 109 -2.44 -2.46 6.07
CA ASN A 109 -1.53 -2.83 7.16
C ASN A 109 -1.99 -4.03 7.99
N ARG A 110 -3.31 -4.24 8.16
CA ARG A 110 -3.83 -5.41 8.88
C ARG A 110 -3.52 -6.68 8.10
N ARG A 111 -3.80 -6.70 6.80
CA ARG A 111 -3.48 -7.84 5.93
C ARG A 111 -1.99 -8.12 5.87
N ARG A 112 -1.16 -7.06 5.77
CA ARG A 112 0.29 -7.20 5.84
C ARG A 112 0.76 -7.92 7.10
N ASN A 113 0.20 -7.57 8.26
CA ASN A 113 0.57 -8.22 9.51
C ASN A 113 0.11 -9.69 9.56
N THR A 114 -1.10 -9.99 9.11
CA THR A 114 -1.62 -11.36 9.08
C THR A 114 -0.81 -12.27 8.16
N ILE A 115 -0.48 -11.81 6.95
CA ILE A 115 0.34 -12.57 5.97
C ILE A 115 1.80 -12.67 6.43
N GLY A 116 2.28 -11.63 7.11
CA GLY A 116 3.64 -11.56 7.64
C GLY A 116 3.84 -12.27 8.97
N HIS A 117 2.79 -12.85 9.55
CA HIS A 117 2.85 -13.55 10.82
C HIS A 117 3.76 -14.78 10.72
N ALA A 118 4.49 -15.11 11.78
CA ALA A 118 5.48 -16.20 11.75
C ALA A 118 4.86 -17.56 11.41
N THR A 119 3.58 -17.75 11.79
CA THR A 119 2.82 -18.98 11.52
C THR A 119 2.09 -18.96 10.19
N ALA A 120 2.18 -17.87 9.42
CA ALA A 120 1.56 -17.80 8.11
C ALA A 120 2.25 -18.80 7.15
N HIS A 121 1.44 -19.67 6.53
CA HIS A 121 1.89 -20.65 5.57
C HIS A 121 0.81 -20.95 4.54
N HIS A 122 1.20 -21.51 3.40
CA HIS A 122 0.28 -22.02 2.39
C HIS A 122 -0.02 -23.49 2.70
N ASP A 123 -1.23 -23.76 3.16
CA ASP A 123 -1.73 -25.11 3.35
C ASP A 123 -2.09 -25.73 1.99
N LEU A 124 -1.27 -26.68 1.55
CA LEU A 124 -1.44 -27.38 0.28
C LEU A 124 -2.65 -28.32 0.26
N GLN A 125 -3.22 -28.72 1.41
CA GLN A 125 -4.43 -29.55 1.43
C GLN A 125 -5.66 -28.74 1.06
N THR A 126 -5.72 -27.49 1.52
CA THR A 126 -6.86 -26.60 1.32
C THR A 126 -6.63 -25.55 0.24
N GLY A 127 -5.39 -25.33 -0.20
CA GLY A 127 -5.03 -24.29 -1.17
C GLY A 127 -5.03 -22.87 -0.60
N ARG A 128 -4.99 -22.75 0.73
CA ARG A 128 -5.21 -21.48 1.45
C ARG A 128 -3.96 -21.03 2.18
N VAL A 129 -3.76 -19.72 2.20
CA VAL A 129 -2.82 -19.07 3.10
C VAL A 129 -3.51 -18.88 4.44
N VAL A 130 -3.04 -19.59 5.46
CA VAL A 130 -3.61 -19.58 6.81
C VAL A 130 -2.55 -19.13 7.82
N SER A 131 -3.01 -18.62 8.95
CA SER A 131 -2.18 -18.33 10.13
C SER A 131 -3.02 -18.46 11.39
N ASP A 132 -2.37 -18.45 12.55
CA ASP A 132 -3.06 -18.55 13.85
C ASP A 132 -4.03 -17.36 14.06
N GLU A 133 -3.68 -16.18 13.53
CA GLU A 133 -4.53 -14.99 13.54
C GLU A 133 -5.67 -15.04 12.51
N SER A 134 -5.56 -15.91 11.51
CA SER A 134 -6.56 -16.06 10.44
C SER A 134 -6.70 -17.52 10.02
N PRO A 135 -7.36 -18.37 10.85
CA PRO A 135 -7.47 -19.81 10.60
C PRO A 135 -8.29 -20.14 9.34
N SER A 136 -9.27 -19.32 8.98
CA SER A 136 -10.04 -19.46 7.73
C SER A 136 -9.23 -19.09 6.48
N GLY A 137 -8.14 -18.34 6.68
CA GLY A 137 -7.20 -17.91 5.66
C GLY A 137 -7.80 -17.12 4.49
N MET A 138 -6.98 -16.98 3.46
CA MET A 138 -7.40 -16.54 2.12
C MET A 138 -6.91 -17.56 1.09
N THR A 139 -7.52 -17.58 -0.09
CA THR A 139 -7.01 -18.41 -1.18
C THR A 139 -5.63 -17.92 -1.61
N TYR A 140 -4.80 -18.83 -2.13
CA TYR A 140 -3.48 -18.43 -2.64
C TYR A 140 -3.58 -17.39 -3.76
N LEU A 141 -4.63 -17.44 -4.59
CA LEU A 141 -4.85 -16.47 -5.65
C LEU A 141 -5.22 -15.07 -5.14
N GLU A 142 -6.00 -14.98 -4.06
CA GLU A 142 -6.24 -13.71 -3.35
C GLU A 142 -4.96 -13.14 -2.77
N PHE A 143 -4.08 -13.99 -2.23
CA PHE A 143 -2.75 -13.56 -1.77
C PHE A 143 -1.90 -13.00 -2.92
N LEU A 144 -1.85 -13.67 -4.07
CA LEU A 144 -1.23 -13.11 -5.29
C LEU A 144 -1.94 -11.84 -5.79
N GLY A 145 -3.21 -11.68 -5.41
CA GLY A 145 -4.02 -10.46 -5.43
C GLY A 145 -3.30 -9.28 -4.76
N GLU A 146 -3.09 -9.44 -3.46
CA GLU A 146 -2.46 -8.46 -2.58
C GLU A 146 -1.03 -8.12 -3.03
N VAL A 147 -0.27 -9.12 -3.46
CA VAL A 147 1.10 -8.92 -3.97
C VAL A 147 1.10 -7.96 -5.15
N LEU A 148 0.19 -8.17 -6.13
CA LEU A 148 0.12 -7.26 -7.27
C LEU A 148 -0.35 -5.86 -6.86
N GLY A 149 -1.27 -5.74 -5.89
CA GLY A 149 -1.70 -4.44 -5.37
C GLY A 149 -0.54 -3.62 -4.78
N VAL A 150 0.41 -4.29 -4.11
CA VAL A 150 1.65 -3.65 -3.66
C VAL A 150 2.51 -3.18 -4.84
N PHE A 151 2.64 -3.98 -5.90
CA PHE A 151 3.36 -3.56 -7.10
C PHE A 151 2.67 -2.42 -7.85
N GLU A 152 1.34 -2.35 -7.87
CA GLU A 152 0.59 -1.21 -8.38
C GLU A 152 0.96 0.05 -7.60
N ALA A 153 0.90 -0.01 -6.27
CA ALA A 153 1.28 1.10 -5.40
C ALA A 153 2.74 1.56 -5.65
N LEU A 154 3.69 0.62 -5.71
CA LEU A 154 5.09 0.92 -6.01
C LEU A 154 5.28 1.56 -7.40
N SER A 155 4.61 1.02 -8.42
CA SER A 155 4.69 1.54 -9.79
C SER A 155 4.17 2.98 -9.85
N THR A 156 3.05 3.24 -9.19
CA THR A 156 2.46 4.58 -9.07
C THR A 156 3.39 5.55 -8.33
N LEU A 157 3.97 5.14 -7.20
CA LEU A 157 4.92 5.95 -6.44
C LEU A 157 6.19 6.25 -7.24
N ALA A 158 6.69 5.28 -8.01
CA ALA A 158 7.83 5.48 -8.90
C ALA A 158 7.52 6.54 -9.97
N GLN A 159 6.30 6.54 -10.54
CA GLN A 159 5.89 7.57 -11.49
C GLN A 159 5.81 8.96 -10.85
N VAL A 160 5.27 9.05 -9.63
CA VAL A 160 5.22 10.32 -8.89
C VAL A 160 6.62 10.84 -8.61
N LEU A 161 7.52 10.00 -8.08
CA LEU A 161 8.90 10.39 -7.81
C LEU A 161 9.65 10.82 -9.08
N ARG A 162 9.43 10.10 -10.19
CA ARG A 162 9.98 10.48 -11.50
C ARG A 162 9.48 11.85 -11.94
N ALA A 163 8.17 12.09 -11.87
CA ALA A 163 7.58 13.37 -12.25
C ALA A 163 8.09 14.52 -11.35
N SER A 164 8.15 14.31 -10.04
CA SER A 164 8.71 15.27 -9.08
C SER A 164 10.16 15.62 -9.40
N ARG A 165 11.00 14.62 -9.76
CA ARG A 165 12.40 14.84 -10.12
C ARG A 165 12.56 15.63 -11.41
N VAL A 166 11.69 15.40 -12.40
CA VAL A 166 11.68 16.17 -13.65
C VAL A 166 11.27 17.62 -13.36
N ALA A 167 10.20 17.83 -12.60
CA ALA A 167 9.71 19.15 -12.24
C ALA A 167 10.71 19.96 -11.39
N SER A 168 11.52 19.28 -10.56
CA SER A 168 12.59 19.92 -9.79
C SER A 168 13.93 19.99 -10.51
N SER A 169 14.01 19.58 -11.79
CA SER A 169 15.28 19.64 -12.52
C SER A 169 15.67 21.10 -12.78
N PRO A 170 16.94 21.46 -12.56
CA PRO A 170 17.43 22.81 -12.85
C PRO A 170 17.28 23.17 -14.34
N ASP A 171 17.17 22.18 -15.22
CA ASP A 171 16.94 22.35 -16.66
C ASP A 171 15.59 23.00 -17.00
N PHE A 172 14.66 23.05 -16.04
CA PHE A 172 13.35 23.70 -16.16
C PHE A 172 13.19 24.92 -15.25
N GLY A 173 14.30 25.46 -14.70
CA GLY A 173 14.30 26.72 -13.97
C GLY A 173 13.89 27.89 -14.87
N PRO A 174 13.46 29.04 -14.30
CA PRO A 174 13.11 30.21 -15.10
C PRO A 174 14.32 30.59 -15.95
N PHE A 175 14.12 30.73 -17.26
CA PHE A 175 15.09 31.40 -18.11
C PHE A 175 15.31 32.79 -17.51
N GLU A 176 16.51 33.07 -17.00
CA GLU A 176 16.99 34.45 -16.82
C GLU A 176 17.14 35.12 -18.20
#